data_AF-A0A1C6TN58-F1
#
_entry.id   AF-A0A1C6TN58-F1
#
_cell.length_a   1.000
_cell.length_b   1.000
_cell.length_c   1.000
_cell.angle_alpha   90.00
_cell.angle_beta   90.00
_cell.angle_gamma   90.00
#
_symmetry.space_group_name_H-M   'P 1'
#
loop_
_entity.id
_entity.type
_entity.pdbx_description
1 polymer ?
#
loop_
_entity_poly.entity_id
_entity_poly.type
_entity_poly.pdbx_seq_one_letter_code
_entity_poly.pdbx_strand_id
1 'polypeptide(L)' 'MTHDELLTALLVERYGPPPLPPAAPPHQVDQALAVPAAPPPTADGRPLPYGRHRRRHLVLLDGGAEAAA' A
#
# COMPACT_ATOMS: atom_id res chain seq x y z
N MET A 1 3.14 -44.03 3.20
CA MET A 1 4.33 -43.77 2.39
C MET A 1 4.03 -44.15 0.97
N THR A 2 3.75 -43.16 0.13
CA THR A 2 3.52 -43.33 -1.30
C THR A 2 4.86 -43.41 -2.05
N HIS A 3 4.86 -43.92 -3.28
CA HIS A 3 6.06 -43.95 -4.13
C HIS A 3 6.64 -42.54 -4.35
N ASP A 4 5.78 -41.56 -4.56
CA ASP A 4 6.17 -40.17 -4.82
C ASP A 4 6.83 -39.52 -3.59
N GLU A 5 6.37 -39.87 -2.38
CA GLU A 5 7.01 -39.44 -1.12
C GLU A 5 8.44 -40.00 -1.00
N LEU A 6 8.67 -41.27 -1.35
CA LEU A 6 10.00 -41.89 -1.30
C LEU A 6 10.95 -41.27 -2.34
N LEU A 7 10.46 -41.05 -3.55
CA LEU A 7 11.24 -40.43 -4.62
C LEU A 7 11.63 -38.99 -4.25
N THR A 8 10.70 -38.24 -3.65
CA THR A 8 10.98 -36.90 -3.11
C THR A 8 12.04 -36.93 -2.02
N ALA A 9 11.96 -37.87 -1.08
CA ALA A 9 12.94 -37.99 0.00
C ALA A 9 14.37 -38.27 -0.53
N LEU A 10 14.50 -39.20 -1.49
CA LEU A 10 15.80 -39.52 -2.11
C LEU A 10 16.37 -38.34 -2.91
N LEU A 11 15.52 -37.57 -3.58
CA LEU A 11 15.95 -36.36 -4.28
C LEU A 11 16.45 -35.29 -3.30
N VAL A 12 15.75 -35.10 -2.18
CA VAL A 12 16.18 -34.15 -1.14
C VAL A 12 17.49 -34.59 -0.48
N GLU A 13 17.68 -35.89 -0.23
CA GLU A 13 18.93 -36.41 0.33
C GLU A 13 20.13 -36.19 -0.60
N ARG A 14 19.95 -36.39 -1.91
CA ARG A 14 21.04 -36.26 -2.88
C ARG A 14 21.32 -34.82 -3.31
N TYR A 15 20.28 -34.00 -3.49
CA TYR A 15 20.38 -32.68 -4.13
C TYR A 15 19.99 -31.51 -3.21
N GLY A 16 19.53 -31.79 -1.99
CA GLY A 16 19.03 -30.79 -1.07
C GLY A 16 17.58 -30.40 -1.34
N PRO A 17 17.03 -29.48 -0.52
CA PRO A 17 15.65 -29.04 -0.66
C PRO A 17 15.42 -28.33 -2.01
N PRO A 18 14.20 -28.41 -2.57
CA PRO A 18 13.87 -27.69 -3.79
C PRO A 18 14.07 -26.18 -3.58
N PRO A 19 14.44 -25.44 -4.64
CA PRO A 19 14.59 -24.00 -4.55
C PRO A 19 13.26 -23.34 -4.17
N LEU A 20 13.34 -22.29 -3.34
CA LEU A 20 12.18 -21.49 -3.03
C LEU A 20 11.61 -20.86 -4.31
N PRO A 21 10.28 -20.78 -4.45
CA PRO A 21 9.69 -20.06 -5.56
C PRO A 21 10.16 -18.59 -5.54
N PRO A 22 10.23 -17.94 -6.72
CA PRO A 22 10.59 -16.53 -6.78
C PRO A 22 9.61 -15.72 -5.92
N ALA A 23 10.15 -14.74 -5.19
CA ALA A 23 9.33 -13.85 -4.38
C ALA A 23 8.29 -13.15 -5.27
N ALA A 24 7.03 -13.16 -4.84
CA ALA A 24 6.00 -12.40 -5.51
C ALA A 24 6.29 -10.89 -5.38
N PRO A 25 5.99 -10.09 -6.42
CA PRO A 25 6.10 -8.65 -6.30
C PRO A 25 5.16 -8.14 -5.18
N PRO A 26 5.57 -7.13 -4.40
CA PRO A 26 4.75 -6.59 -3.32
C PRO A 26 3.44 -6.01 -3.86
N HIS A 27 2.35 -6.24 -3.13
CA HIS A 27 1.03 -5.74 -3.53
C HIS A 27 1.02 -4.20 -3.50
N GLN A 28 0.25 -3.57 -4.40
CA GLN A 28 0.18 -2.10 -4.49
C GLN A 28 -0.23 -1.44 -3.18
N VAL A 29 -1.06 -2.12 -2.39
CA VAL A 29 -1.48 -1.69 -1.04
C VAL A 29 -0.29 -1.65 -0.08
N ASP A 30 0.55 -2.69 -0.08
CA ASP A 30 1.73 -2.76 0.79
C ASP A 30 2.75 -1.68 0.41
N GLN A 31 2.88 -1.39 -0.88
CA GLN A 31 3.70 -0.29 -1.38
C GLN A 31 3.19 1.08 -0.94
N ALA A 32 1.87 1.28 -0.94
CA ALA A 32 1.25 2.52 -0.48
C ALA A 32 1.41 2.71 1.04
N LEU A 33 1.33 1.63 1.81
CA LEU A 33 1.58 1.66 3.26
C LEU A 33 3.05 1.84 3.62
N ALA A 34 3.96 1.42 2.74
CA ALA A 34 5.40 1.63 2.90
C ALA A 34 5.83 3.09 2.68
N VAL A 35 4.94 3.97 2.20
CA VAL A 35 5.23 5.41 2.07
C VAL A 35 5.31 6.01 3.47
N PRO A 36 6.50 6.50 3.90
CA PRO A 36 6.61 7.15 5.20
C PRO A 36 5.71 8.37 5.25
N ALA A 37 5.00 8.55 6.37
CA ALA A 37 4.16 9.72 6.58
C ALA A 37 4.99 10.99 6.37
N ALA A 38 4.47 11.91 5.55
CA ALA A 38 5.15 13.18 5.28
C ALA A 38 5.38 13.94 6.60
N PRO A 39 6.57 14.55 6.79
CA PRO A 39 6.85 15.32 7.99
C PRO A 39 5.87 16.50 8.11
N PRO A 40 5.51 16.91 9.35
CA PRO A 40 4.62 18.04 9.56
C PRO A 40 5.25 19.32 8.95
N PRO A 41 4.43 20.22 8.38
CA PRO A 41 4.95 21.44 7.80
C PRO A 41 5.60 22.30 8.90
N THR A 42 6.83 22.73 8.62
CA THR A 42 7.60 23.65 9.47
C THR A 42 7.69 25.00 8.76
N ALA A 43 7.50 26.07 9.53
CA ALA A 43 7.81 27.43 9.11
C ALA A 43 8.96 27.92 10.01
N ASP A 44 10.05 28.39 9.39
CA ASP A 44 11.22 28.96 10.08
C ASP A 44 11.79 28.08 11.21
N GLY A 45 11.82 26.76 10.99
CA GLY A 45 12.38 25.79 11.93
C GLY A 45 11.50 25.48 13.15
N ARG A 46 10.25 25.97 13.19
CA ARG A 46 9.28 25.65 14.25
C ARG A 46 8.12 24.80 13.69
N PRO A 47 7.67 23.76 14.41
CA PRO A 47 6.48 23.02 14.02
C PRO A 47 5.27 23.95 14.07
N LEU A 48 4.55 24.06 12.95
CA LEU A 48 3.32 24.85 12.91
C LEU A 48 2.30 24.22 13.87
N PRO A 49 1.70 24.99 14.79
CA PRO A 49 0.64 24.47 15.63
C PRO A 49 -0.50 23.97 14.73
N TYR A 50 -1.02 22.77 15.00
CA TYR A 50 -2.19 22.21 14.33
C TYR A 50 -3.40 23.14 14.55
N GLY A 51 -3.50 24.17 13.72
CA GLY A 51 -4.37 25.29 13.95
C GLY A 51 -4.50 26.10 12.68
N ARG A 52 -5.55 25.80 11.91
CA ARG A 52 -5.92 26.38 10.61
C ARG A 52 -5.23 25.74 9.39
N HIS A 53 -5.43 24.44 9.22
CA HIS A 53 -5.88 24.01 7.90
C HIS A 53 -7.19 24.78 7.61
N ARG A 54 -7.11 25.84 6.80
CA ARG A 54 -8.30 26.43 6.18
C ARG A 54 -8.95 25.30 5.41
N ARG A 55 -9.97 24.67 6.00
CA ARG A 55 -10.85 23.73 5.32
C ARG A 55 -11.37 24.51 4.11
N ARG A 56 -10.86 24.17 2.91
CA ARG A 56 -11.47 24.61 1.67
C ARG A 56 -12.80 23.86 1.64
N HIS A 57 -13.83 24.48 2.21
CA HIS A 57 -15.19 23.98 2.07
C HIS A 57 -15.45 23.97 0.56
N LEU A 58 -15.64 22.78 -0.01
CA LEU A 58 -16.15 22.63 -1.36
C LEU A 58 -17.56 23.23 -1.33
N VAL A 59 -17.72 24.41 -1.93
CA VAL A 59 -19.02 25.01 -2.17
C VAL A 59 -19.62 24.24 -3.34
N LEU A 60 -20.60 23.39 -3.06
CA LEU A 60 -21.44 22.80 -4.10
C LEU A 60 -22.43 23.90 -4.52
N LEU A 61 -22.27 24.44 -5.73
CA LEU A 61 -23.28 25.31 -6.32
C LEU A 61 -24.40 24.41 -6.84
N ASP A 62 -25.53 24.42 -6.14
CA ASP A 62 -26.75 23.73 -6.59
C ASP A 62 -27.28 24.51 -7.79
N GLY A 63 -27.00 24.00 -9.00
CA GLY A 63 -27.46 24.57 -10.26
C GLY A 63 -28.94 24.32 -10.44
N GLY A 64 -29.77 25.00 -9.64
CA GLY A 64 -31.21 25.10 -9.85
C GLY A 64 -31.49 25.94 -11.09
N ALA A 65 -31.42 25.33 -12.27
CA ALA A 65 -32.02 25.89 -13.47
C ALA A 65 -33.47 25.41 -13.54
N GLU A 66 -34.36 26.09 -12.84
CA GLU A 66 -35.78 26.04 -13.16
C GLU A 66 -36.24 27.41 -13.68
N ALA A 67 -36.79 27.34 -14.89
CA ALA A 67 -37.70 28.28 -15.56
C ALA A 67 -37.15 29.64 -16.05
N ALA A 68 -37.07 29.79 -17.37
CA ALA A 68 -38.07 30.57 -18.13
C ALA A 68 -37.75 30.60 -19.64
N ALA A 69 -38.65 30.04 -20.45
CA ALA A 69 -38.95 30.48 -21.80
C ALA A 69 -40.47 30.40 -21.99
#